data_AF-N6Z866-F1
#
_entry.id   AF-N6Z866-F1
#
_cell.length_a   1.000
_cell.length_b   1.000
_cell.length_c   1.000
_cell.angle_alpha   90.00
_cell.angle_beta   90.00
_cell.angle_gamma   90.00
#
_symmetry.space_group_name_H-M   'P 1'
#
loop_
_entity.id
_entity.type
_entity.pdbx_description
1 polymer ?
#
loop_
_entity_poly.entity_id
_entity_poly.type
_entity_poly.pdbx_seq_one_letter_code
_entity_poly.pdbx_strand_id
1 'polypeptide(L)'
;MATELAPASAGAAFEPAAEAPLGVLGGTFDPIHTGHLRLAEEAREALGLGGVRLIPAGQPPHRGEPGSTAEDRLAMARLAAAGN
;
A
#
# COMPACT_ATOMS: atom_id res chain seq x y z
N MET A 1 22.03 22.00 20.46
CA MET A 1 21.57 20.60 20.53
C MET A 1 20.79 20.32 19.27
N ALA A 2 21.46 19.79 18.25
CA ALA A 2 20.82 19.40 17.01
C ALA A 2 20.23 18.01 17.23
N THR A 3 18.91 17.91 17.20
CA THR A 3 18.19 16.64 17.24
C THR A 3 18.46 15.92 15.93
N GLU A 4 19.24 14.83 15.98
CA GLU A 4 19.35 13.88 14.87
C GLU A 4 17.97 13.29 14.59
N LEU A 5 17.44 13.59 13.40
CA LEU A 5 16.29 12.89 12.86
C LEU A 5 16.80 11.50 12.45
N ALA A 6 16.40 10.46 13.19
CA ALA A 6 16.64 9.09 12.78
C ALA A 6 16.15 8.89 11.34
N PRO A 7 16.89 8.13 10.49
CA PRO A 7 16.43 7.88 9.14
C PRO A 7 15.06 7.20 9.22
N ALA A 8 14.07 7.75 8.52
CA ALA A 8 12.81 7.06 8.27
C ALA A 8 13.18 5.69 7.71
N SER A 9 12.96 4.64 8.50
CA SER A 9 13.23 3.27 8.08
C SER A 9 12.55 3.09 6.74
N ALA A 10 13.32 2.84 5.68
CA ALA A 10 12.78 2.37 4.42
C ALA A 10 11.78 1.27 4.79
N GLY A 11 10.51 1.49 4.46
CA GLY A 11 9.37 0.74 5.00
C GLY A 11 9.73 -0.72 5.10
N ALA A 12 9.58 -1.28 6.31
CA ALA A 12 10.03 -2.62 6.66
C ALA A 12 9.79 -3.56 5.47
N ALA A 13 10.88 -4.13 4.94
CA ALA A 13 10.78 -5.05 3.82
C ALA A 13 9.79 -6.14 4.22
N PHE A 14 8.68 -6.21 3.50
CA PHE A 14 7.72 -7.29 3.67
C PHE A 14 8.42 -8.58 3.22
N GLU A 15 8.77 -9.43 4.18
CA GLU A 15 9.28 -10.77 3.96
C GLU A 15 8.07 -11.72 3.95
N PRO A 16 7.59 -12.19 2.79
CA PRO A 16 6.51 -13.18 2.77
C PRO A 16 6.95 -14.43 3.53
N ALA A 17 6.01 -15.10 4.19
CA ALA A 17 6.21 -16.48 4.58
C ALA A 17 6.66 -17.27 3.34
N ALA A 18 7.85 -17.86 3.38
CA ALA A 18 8.66 -18.22 2.20
C ALA A 18 8.01 -19.17 1.17
N GLU A 19 6.82 -19.72 1.46
CA GLU A 19 6.06 -20.61 0.58
C GLU A 19 4.63 -20.13 0.25
N ALA A 20 4.16 -19.03 0.84
CA ALA A 20 2.79 -18.55 0.65
C ALA A 20 2.67 -17.58 -0.54
N PRO A 21 1.65 -17.71 -1.41
CA PRO A 21 1.45 -16.80 -2.54
C PRO A 21 1.26 -15.34 -2.10
N LEU A 22 1.72 -14.40 -2.94
CA LEU A 22 1.52 -12.97 -2.73
C LEU A 22 0.27 -12.47 -3.46
N GLY A 23 -0.58 -11.72 -2.78
CA GLY A 23 -1.67 -10.98 -3.41
C GLY A 23 -1.23 -9.64 -3.97
N VAL A 24 -1.86 -9.19 -5.04
CA VAL A 24 -1.65 -7.85 -5.61
C VAL A 24 -3.00 -7.14 -5.68
N LEU A 25 -3.12 -6.00 -5.00
CA LEU A 25 -4.31 -5.15 -5.03
C LEU A 25 -3.98 -3.85 -5.77
N GLY A 26 -4.43 -3.77 -7.01
CA GLY A 26 -4.32 -2.58 -7.84
C GLY A 26 -5.49 -1.63 -7.60
N GLY A 27 -5.20 -0.33 -7.59
CA GLY A 27 -6.22 0.69 -7.46
C GLY A 27 -5.62 2.08 -7.65
N THR A 28 -6.42 3.07 -7.99
CA THR A 28 -5.86 4.43 -8.06
C THR A 28 -5.60 5.02 -6.69
N PHE A 29 -6.36 4.61 -5.67
CA PHE A 29 -6.20 5.03 -4.28
C PHE A 29 -6.17 6.56 -4.13
N ASP A 30 -7.30 7.19 -4.46
CA ASP A 30 -7.45 8.65 -4.50
C ASP A 30 -8.58 9.12 -3.55
N PRO A 31 -8.37 9.13 -2.23
CA PRO A 31 -7.21 8.59 -1.49
C PRO A 31 -7.40 7.10 -1.08
N ILE A 32 -6.34 6.48 -0.57
CA ILE A 32 -6.47 5.20 0.16
C ILE A 32 -7.25 5.39 1.47
N HIS A 33 -7.96 4.36 1.92
CA HIS A 33 -8.78 4.39 3.14
C HIS A 33 -8.99 2.97 3.70
N THR A 34 -9.60 2.85 4.89
CA THR A 34 -9.79 1.57 5.61
C THR A 34 -10.49 0.50 4.78
N GLY A 35 -11.47 0.86 3.95
CA GLY A 35 -12.11 -0.12 3.04
C GLY A 35 -11.12 -0.86 2.11
N HIS A 36 -10.08 -0.18 1.59
CA HIS A 36 -9.06 -0.83 0.77
C HIS A 36 -8.16 -1.76 1.59
N LEU A 37 -7.78 -1.32 2.79
CA LEU A 37 -6.95 -2.11 3.70
C LEU A 37 -7.70 -3.36 4.17
N ARG A 38 -8.97 -3.19 4.55
CA ARG A 38 -9.83 -4.31 4.95
C ARG A 38 -10.00 -5.31 3.82
N LEU A 39 -10.20 -4.85 2.58
CA LEU A 39 -10.27 -5.74 1.43
C LEU A 39 -8.97 -6.54 1.24
N ALA A 40 -7.81 -5.90 1.38
CA ALA A 40 -6.52 -6.57 1.29
C ALA A 40 -6.36 -7.64 2.40
N GLU A 41 -6.76 -7.31 3.63
CA GLU A 41 -6.68 -8.22 4.77
C GLU A 41 -7.61 -9.43 4.63
N GLU A 42 -8.87 -9.19 4.27
CA GLU A 42 -9.86 -10.25 4.03
C GLU A 42 -9.41 -11.18 2.90
N ALA A 43 -8.83 -10.63 1.82
CA ALA A 43 -8.26 -11.43 0.74
C ALA A 43 -7.04 -12.25 1.20
N ARG A 44 -6.18 -11.66 2.05
CA ARG A 44 -5.03 -12.35 2.63
C ARG A 44 -5.47 -13.58 3.41
N GLU A 45 -6.44 -13.41 4.31
CA GLU A 45 -6.96 -14.47 5.17
C GLU A 45 -7.73 -15.53 4.37
N ALA A 46 -8.68 -15.10 3.54
CA ALA A 46 -9.58 -16.01 2.82
C ALA A 46 -8.84 -16.88 1.78
N LEU A 47 -7.72 -16.41 1.24
CA LEU A 47 -6.95 -17.09 0.21
C LEU A 47 -5.64 -17.70 0.72
N GLY A 48 -5.33 -17.56 2.02
CA GLY A 48 -4.09 -18.07 2.62
C GLY A 48 -2.83 -17.42 2.03
N LEU A 49 -2.87 -16.12 1.75
CA LEU A 49 -1.75 -15.39 1.15
C LEU A 49 -0.70 -15.04 2.21
N GLY A 50 0.58 -15.04 1.80
CA GLY A 50 1.67 -14.56 2.64
C GLY A 50 1.54 -13.07 2.96
N GLY A 51 0.91 -12.31 2.06
CA GLY A 51 0.59 -10.90 2.22
C GLY A 51 -0.03 -10.31 0.96
N VAL A 52 -0.36 -9.01 0.99
CA VAL A 52 -0.93 -8.29 -0.14
C VAL A 52 -0.14 -7.03 -0.42
N ARG A 53 0.25 -6.85 -1.68
CA ARG A 53 0.97 -5.67 -2.17
C ARG A 53 0.00 -4.70 -2.83
N LEU A 54 -0.07 -3.49 -2.29
CA LEU A 54 -0.82 -2.39 -2.86
C LEU A 54 -0.06 -1.78 -4.03
N ILE A 55 -0.70 -1.66 -5.20
CA ILE A 55 -0.11 -1.05 -6.40
C ILE A 55 -0.96 0.16 -6.82
N PRO A 56 -0.57 1.38 -6.41
CA PRO A 56 -1.21 2.61 -6.87
C PRO A 56 -1.06 2.75 -8.40
N ALA A 57 -2.15 2.98 -9.10
CA ALA A 57 -2.12 3.27 -10.53
C ALA A 57 -1.44 4.64 -10.74
N GLY A 58 -0.32 4.69 -11.47
CA GLY A 58 0.38 5.94 -11.78
C GLY A 58 -0.47 6.87 -12.66
N GLN A 59 -0.97 6.33 -13.78
CA GLN A 59 -1.87 7.00 -14.71
C GLN A 59 -3.14 6.15 -14.91
N PRO A 60 -4.28 6.51 -14.30
CA PRO A 60 -5.51 5.74 -14.44
C PRO A 60 -6.07 5.82 -15.86
N PRO A 61 -6.25 4.69 -16.58
CA PRO A 61 -6.56 4.70 -18.01
C PRO A 61 -8.03 5.01 -18.34
N HIS A 62 -8.94 4.99 -17.36
CA HIS A 62 -10.40 4.99 -17.58
C HIS A 62 -11.16 6.05 -16.77
N ARG A 63 -10.47 7.06 -16.24
CA ARG A 63 -11.06 8.10 -15.36
C ARG A 63 -10.45 9.45 -15.73
N GLY A 64 -11.13 10.54 -15.36
CA GLY A 64 -10.53 11.87 -15.38
C GLY A 64 -9.30 11.94 -14.46
N GLU A 65 -8.60 13.07 -14.48
CA GLU A 65 -7.45 13.28 -13.61
C GLU A 65 -7.82 13.05 -12.13
N PRO A 66 -7.07 12.21 -11.39
CA PRO A 66 -7.24 12.05 -9.96
C PRO A 66 -7.10 13.39 -9.22
N GLY A 67 -7.80 13.51 -8.08
CA GLY A 67 -7.71 14.69 -7.22
C GLY A 67 -6.34 14.85 -6.57
N SER A 68 -5.65 13.75 -6.29
CA SER A 68 -4.29 13.73 -5.72
C SER A 68 -3.25 13.35 -6.77
N THR A 69 -2.02 13.88 -6.67
CA THR A 69 -0.92 13.52 -7.58
C THR A 69 -0.52 12.04 -7.46
N ALA A 70 0.19 11.49 -8.45
CA ALA A 70 0.64 10.09 -8.37
C ALA A 70 1.57 9.86 -7.17
N GLU A 71 2.42 10.85 -6.90
CA GLU A 71 3.34 10.90 -5.76
C GLU A 71 2.58 10.92 -4.43
N ASP A 72 1.55 11.76 -4.31
CA ASP A 72 0.72 11.83 -3.09
C ASP A 72 0.00 10.51 -2.84
N ARG A 73 -0.57 9.89 -3.89
CA ARG A 73 -1.26 8.60 -3.75
C ARG A 73 -0.30 7.50 -3.32
N LEU A 74 0.93 7.48 -3.85
CA LEU A 74 1.96 6.56 -3.41
C LEU A 74 2.36 6.80 -1.95
N ALA A 75 2.55 8.06 -1.55
CA ALA A 75 2.89 8.43 -0.18
C ALA A 75 1.78 8.03 0.81
N MET A 76 0.52 8.36 0.48
CA MET A 76 -0.64 7.96 1.27
C MET A 76 -0.78 6.44 1.38
N ALA A 77 -0.58 5.70 0.28
CA ALA A 77 -0.62 4.23 0.29
C ALA A 77 0.45 3.63 1.20
N ARG A 78 1.67 4.18 1.21
CA ARG A 78 2.74 3.75 2.12
C ARG A 78 2.38 4.03 3.58
N LEU A 79 1.88 5.24 3.88
CA LEU A 79 1.48 5.61 5.24
C LEU A 79 0.34 4.73 5.76
N ALA A 80 -0.67 4.46 4.93
CA ALA A 80 -1.78 3.60 5.28
C ALA A 80 -1.36 2.14 5.50
N ALA A 81 -0.44 1.61 4.68
CA ALA A 81 0.06 0.24 4.82
C ALA A 81 1.03 0.06 6.00
N ALA A 82 1.72 1.11 6.44
CA ALA A 82 2.68 1.02 7.55
C ALA A 82 2.02 0.70 8.90
N GLY A 83 0.72 0.98 9.04
CA GLY A 83 -0.06 0.70 10.25
C GLY A 83 -1.00 -0.51 10.14
N ASN A 84 -0.87 -1.31 9.08
CA ASN A 84 -1.73 -2.48 8.82
C ASN A 84 -0.96 -3.78 8.97
#